data_AF-A0A6I6IUN8-F1
#
_entry.id   AF-A0A6I6IUN8-F1
#
_cell.length_a   1.000
_cell.length_b   1.000
_cell.length_c   1.000
_cell.angle_alpha   90.00
_cell.angle_beta   90.00
_cell.angle_gamma   90.00
#
_symmetry.space_group_name_H-M   'P 1'
#
loop_
_entity.id
_entity.type
_entity.pdbx_description
1 polymer ?
#
loop_
_entity_poly.entity_id
_entity_poly.type
_entity_poly.pdbx_seq_one_letter_code
_entity_poly.pdbx_strand_id
1 'polypeptide(L)'
;MWIFKSKKAVLGNDLDRIIAACREGRLELANSVWLASFLEVDTLHPAYKVLLTSFSELEFQATLAGTPKELVTAEALNLFAQHDFAQARRLVRHFCSGRVDDFKYLYAVGVRSSFMLEGLEGVKRERDLVTQTHGVEAWLDTCCHIPPNILKTQEVIAVLRRLKERNASQQLEGYLTQCLFMANEDLDRMLTILGTSDLGISGSTAVQMACSRVKDYVVLRSKLHPEVKQEELWQTRCEFDKAIKATGLDHCQSEAHSHLKPVLELLAKLEDAAQDSLLHSASCYWDAKRVVNILKNRIRQETPTSLIRLGDGEGRFLPYPDDIKEFLLSDRRETESIWWGERFYSDADALEAEKLLKNAICNADFLGVPPFHRCVHSMGRLFFMNTPNARGLRAILEWLSDQVDRGMVQDDTTAEMSGVPSPHLGFSETCLVSSHIHTDLFYWNLLGDLLSDVSEIGLVSCHDLTASFKENYGIDVKHVRLTAEHKYKEKFGHTSHHDDPATTYVRLRDSILEKDCKVNLIAAGFLGKLLCNDIKLAGNIAIDVGSIADYLVGHPTRISPIANFQ
;
A
#
# COMPACT_ATOMS: atom_id res chain seq x y z
N MET A 1 -23.01 -11.92 -56.90
CA MET A 1 -24.36 -12.21 -57.45
C MET A 1 -24.59 -13.68 -57.84
N TRP A 2 -23.59 -14.41 -58.37
CA TRP A 2 -23.75 -15.85 -58.68
C TRP A 2 -23.76 -16.76 -57.42
N ILE A 3 -23.16 -16.32 -56.32
CA ILE A 3 -23.19 -17.00 -55.00
C ILE A 3 -24.55 -16.87 -54.28
N PHE A 4 -25.43 -15.94 -54.70
CA PHE A 4 -26.70 -15.68 -54.01
C PHE A 4 -27.86 -16.59 -54.44
N LYS A 5 -27.77 -17.26 -55.61
CA LYS A 5 -28.85 -18.13 -56.11
C LYS A 5 -28.78 -19.57 -55.62
N SER A 6 -27.63 -20.03 -55.10
CA SER A 6 -27.44 -21.43 -54.70
C SER A 6 -27.82 -21.74 -53.24
N LYS A 7 -27.97 -20.75 -52.36
CA LYS A 7 -28.34 -20.99 -50.95
C LYS A 7 -29.83 -20.88 -50.61
N LYS A 8 -30.66 -20.33 -51.52
CA LYS A 8 -32.13 -20.26 -51.32
C LYS A 8 -32.84 -21.59 -51.60
N ALA A 9 -32.17 -22.53 -52.27
CA ALA A 9 -32.74 -23.83 -52.64
C ALA A 9 -32.70 -24.87 -51.51
N VAL A 10 -31.95 -24.64 -50.43
CA VAL A 10 -31.67 -25.67 -49.42
C VAL A 10 -32.62 -25.63 -48.22
N LEU A 11 -33.28 -24.50 -47.94
CA LEU A 11 -34.08 -24.36 -46.70
C LEU A 11 -35.59 -24.31 -46.90
N GLY A 12 -36.08 -24.26 -48.14
CA GLY A 12 -37.47 -24.50 -48.54
C GLY A 12 -38.56 -24.13 -47.52
N ASN A 13 -39.58 -24.98 -47.43
CA ASN A 13 -40.73 -24.85 -46.51
C ASN A 13 -40.39 -25.13 -45.03
N ASP A 14 -39.11 -25.38 -44.69
CA ASP A 14 -38.70 -25.74 -43.34
C ASP A 14 -38.49 -24.49 -42.46
N LEU A 15 -38.15 -23.35 -43.05
CA LEU A 15 -37.98 -22.10 -42.29
C LEU A 15 -39.32 -21.62 -41.67
N ASP A 16 -40.41 -21.69 -42.43
CA ASP A 16 -41.73 -21.29 -41.93
C ASP A 16 -42.27 -22.25 -40.85
N ARG A 17 -41.92 -23.55 -40.94
CA ARG A 17 -42.24 -24.55 -39.92
C ARG A 17 -41.44 -24.35 -38.64
N ILE A 18 -40.16 -23.99 -38.74
CA ILE A 18 -39.31 -23.68 -37.58
C ILE A 18 -39.80 -22.41 -36.89
N ILE A 19 -40.17 -21.37 -37.67
CA ILE A 19 -40.73 -20.13 -37.12
C ILE A 19 -42.07 -20.39 -36.41
N ALA A 20 -42.93 -21.24 -36.97
CA ALA A 20 -44.18 -21.65 -36.33
C ALA A 20 -43.93 -22.42 -35.02
N ALA A 21 -43.01 -23.38 -35.02
CA ALA A 21 -42.66 -24.17 -33.83
C ALA A 21 -42.01 -23.31 -32.71
N CYS A 22 -41.21 -22.30 -33.07
CA CYS A 22 -40.66 -21.31 -32.13
C CYS A 22 -41.76 -20.45 -31.50
N ARG A 23 -42.74 -19.99 -32.28
CA ARG A 23 -43.87 -19.19 -31.77
C ARG A 23 -44.77 -19.99 -30.84
N GLU A 24 -44.84 -21.30 -31.02
CA GLU A 24 -45.64 -22.21 -30.20
C GLU A 24 -44.88 -22.82 -29.02
N GLY A 25 -43.60 -22.46 -28.82
CA GLY A 25 -42.78 -22.92 -27.69
C GLY A 25 -42.42 -24.41 -27.72
N ARG A 26 -42.40 -25.05 -28.90
CA ARG A 26 -42.26 -26.52 -29.04
C ARG A 26 -40.85 -27.01 -29.41
N LEU A 27 -39.82 -26.19 -29.24
CA LEU A 27 -38.43 -26.54 -29.61
C LEU A 27 -37.59 -26.82 -28.35
N GLU A 28 -37.14 -28.06 -28.21
CA GLU A 28 -36.19 -28.45 -27.16
C GLU A 28 -34.75 -28.02 -27.49
N LEU A 29 -33.98 -27.78 -26.42
CA LEU A 29 -32.74 -27.00 -26.33
C LEU A 29 -31.57 -27.42 -27.24
N ALA A 30 -31.64 -28.57 -27.92
CA ALA A 30 -30.50 -29.13 -28.65
C ALA A 30 -30.29 -28.54 -30.06
N ASN A 31 -31.26 -27.81 -30.63
CA ASN A 31 -31.20 -27.34 -32.02
C ASN A 31 -30.95 -25.83 -32.21
N SER A 32 -30.89 -25.04 -31.14
CA SER A 32 -30.67 -23.57 -31.23
C SER A 32 -29.19 -23.19 -31.36
N VAL A 33 -28.26 -24.02 -30.86
CA VAL A 33 -26.80 -23.80 -30.96
C VAL A 33 -26.31 -23.87 -32.41
N TRP A 34 -27.04 -24.58 -33.29
CA TRP A 34 -26.62 -24.81 -34.68
C TRP A 34 -26.97 -23.65 -35.64
N LEU A 35 -27.89 -22.75 -35.25
CA LEU A 35 -28.37 -21.65 -36.11
C LEU A 35 -27.57 -20.34 -35.94
N ALA A 36 -26.94 -20.12 -34.79
CA ALA A 36 -26.16 -18.92 -34.52
C ALA A 36 -24.85 -18.84 -35.34
N SER A 37 -24.38 -19.98 -35.85
CA SER A 37 -23.09 -20.08 -36.55
C SER A 37 -23.09 -19.59 -38.01
N PHE A 38 -24.22 -19.07 -38.53
CA PHE A 38 -24.38 -18.78 -39.97
C PHE A 38 -24.60 -17.31 -40.36
N LEU A 39 -24.55 -16.35 -39.43
CA LEU A 39 -24.69 -14.93 -39.74
C LEU A 39 -23.35 -14.19 -39.53
N GLU A 40 -22.69 -13.81 -40.62
CA GLU A 40 -21.50 -12.95 -40.58
C GLU A 40 -21.89 -11.50 -40.26
N VAL A 41 -21.22 -10.93 -39.25
CA VAL A 41 -21.53 -9.65 -38.57
C VAL A 41 -20.94 -8.42 -39.31
N ASP A 42 -20.32 -8.60 -40.47
CA ASP A 42 -19.48 -7.57 -41.08
C ASP A 42 -20.15 -6.61 -42.07
N THR A 43 -21.47 -6.67 -42.24
CA THR A 43 -22.19 -5.73 -43.10
C THR A 43 -23.06 -4.70 -42.36
N LEU A 44 -22.91 -4.52 -41.04
CA LEU A 44 -23.71 -3.55 -40.26
C LEU A 44 -22.92 -2.31 -39.82
N HIS A 45 -23.63 -1.18 -39.78
CA HIS A 45 -23.16 0.15 -39.43
C HIS A 45 -22.60 0.22 -37.98
N PRO A 46 -21.51 0.97 -37.69
CA PRO A 46 -20.81 0.92 -36.39
C PRO A 46 -21.66 1.24 -35.16
N ALA A 47 -22.64 2.14 -35.28
CA ALA A 47 -23.58 2.46 -34.20
C ALA A 47 -24.49 1.28 -33.81
N TYR A 48 -24.75 0.34 -34.72
CA TYR A 48 -25.50 -0.88 -34.44
C TYR A 48 -24.61 -2.04 -33.97
N LYS A 49 -23.29 -2.01 -34.25
CA LYS A 49 -22.33 -2.98 -33.70
C LYS A 49 -22.22 -2.86 -32.18
N VAL A 50 -22.10 -1.64 -31.65
CA VAL A 50 -22.06 -1.37 -30.20
C VAL A 50 -23.38 -1.72 -29.52
N LEU A 51 -24.51 -1.45 -30.18
CA LEU A 51 -25.83 -1.83 -29.65
C LEU A 51 -26.04 -3.35 -29.66
N LEU A 52 -25.57 -4.10 -30.67
CA LEU A 52 -25.78 -5.55 -30.75
C LEU A 52 -24.81 -6.36 -29.87
N THR A 53 -23.53 -5.97 -29.75
CA THR A 53 -22.60 -6.64 -28.81
C THR A 53 -22.92 -6.38 -27.34
N SER A 54 -23.71 -5.35 -27.03
CA SER A 54 -24.12 -5.02 -25.66
C SER A 54 -25.58 -5.36 -25.34
N PHE A 55 -26.41 -5.75 -26.33
CA PHE A 55 -27.80 -6.18 -26.09
C PHE A 55 -28.07 -7.68 -26.35
N SER A 56 -27.31 -8.37 -27.20
CA SER A 56 -27.73 -9.72 -27.65
C SER A 56 -27.51 -10.86 -26.64
N GLU A 57 -26.97 -10.58 -25.45
CA GLU A 57 -26.78 -11.60 -24.40
C GLU A 57 -27.59 -11.30 -23.12
N LEU A 58 -28.12 -10.09 -22.95
CA LEU A 58 -28.60 -9.60 -21.65
C LEU A 58 -30.10 -9.27 -21.55
N GLU A 59 -30.82 -9.05 -22.65
CA GLU A 59 -32.28 -8.84 -22.55
C GLU A 59 -33.10 -10.15 -22.60
N PHE A 60 -32.49 -11.28 -22.97
CA PHE A 60 -33.21 -12.57 -23.05
C PHE A 60 -33.09 -13.43 -21.77
N GLN A 61 -32.17 -13.11 -20.85
CA GLN A 61 -32.06 -13.81 -19.56
C GLN A 61 -32.75 -13.09 -18.39
N ALA A 62 -33.22 -11.85 -18.58
CA ALA A 62 -33.87 -11.07 -17.53
C ALA A 62 -35.40 -11.24 -17.46
N THR A 63 -36.05 -11.95 -18.39
CA THR A 63 -37.54 -12.00 -18.45
C THR A 63 -38.20 -13.28 -17.94
N LEU A 64 -37.46 -14.29 -17.45
CA LEU A 64 -38.09 -15.46 -16.83
C LEU A 64 -37.29 -15.92 -15.59
N ALA A 65 -37.73 -15.41 -14.43
CA ALA A 65 -37.48 -15.95 -13.09
C ALA A 65 -36.04 -16.39 -12.72
N GLY A 66 -35.23 -15.44 -12.26
CA GLY A 66 -34.13 -15.69 -11.32
C GLY A 66 -32.71 -15.54 -11.89
N THR A 67 -32.14 -14.34 -11.77
CA THR A 67 -30.71 -14.09 -12.05
C THR A 67 -29.83 -14.63 -10.90
N PRO A 68 -28.74 -15.36 -11.16
CA PRO A 68 -27.81 -15.82 -10.12
C PRO A 68 -27.02 -14.67 -9.47
N LYS A 69 -26.85 -14.75 -8.15
CA LYS A 69 -26.15 -13.81 -7.25
C LYS A 69 -24.73 -13.46 -7.70
N GLU A 70 -24.06 -14.41 -8.34
CA GLU A 70 -22.68 -14.31 -8.77
C GLU A 70 -22.52 -13.27 -9.90
N LEU A 71 -23.52 -13.12 -10.78
CA LEU A 71 -23.43 -12.26 -11.96
C LEU A 71 -23.48 -10.77 -11.58
N VAL A 72 -24.44 -10.39 -10.74
CA VAL A 72 -24.63 -8.99 -10.29
C VAL A 72 -23.46 -8.54 -9.42
N THR A 73 -22.90 -9.44 -8.62
CA THR A 73 -21.73 -9.16 -7.78
C THR A 73 -20.48 -8.97 -8.65
N ALA A 74 -20.26 -9.84 -9.64
CA ALA A 74 -19.13 -9.72 -10.57
C ALA A 74 -19.21 -8.43 -11.40
N GLU A 75 -20.41 -8.04 -11.85
CA GLU A 75 -20.59 -6.85 -12.67
C GLU A 75 -20.47 -5.55 -11.86
N ALA A 76 -21.00 -5.51 -10.63
CA ALA A 76 -20.74 -4.41 -9.72
C ALA A 76 -19.23 -4.27 -9.47
N LEU A 77 -18.53 -5.37 -9.11
CA LEU A 77 -17.09 -5.38 -8.87
C LEU A 77 -16.28 -4.95 -10.10
N ASN A 78 -16.72 -5.32 -11.31
CA ASN A 78 -16.09 -4.89 -12.55
C ASN A 78 -16.25 -3.37 -12.78
N LEU A 79 -17.45 -2.82 -12.51
CA LEU A 79 -17.67 -1.37 -12.55
C LEU A 79 -16.82 -0.62 -11.50
N PHE A 80 -16.53 -1.23 -10.34
CA PHE A 80 -15.56 -0.69 -9.37
C PHE A 80 -14.14 -0.70 -9.88
N ALA A 81 -13.71 -1.82 -10.49
CA ALA A 81 -12.39 -1.94 -11.10
C ALA A 81 -12.18 -0.88 -12.21
N GLN A 82 -13.25 -0.46 -12.88
CA GLN A 82 -13.25 0.56 -13.92
C GLN A 82 -13.53 1.99 -13.43
N HIS A 83 -13.63 2.19 -12.11
CA HIS A 83 -13.92 3.49 -11.49
C HIS A 83 -15.27 4.15 -11.87
N ASP A 84 -16.25 3.41 -12.42
CA ASP A 84 -17.60 3.93 -12.67
C ASP A 84 -18.52 3.72 -11.45
N PHE A 85 -18.23 4.50 -10.41
CA PHE A 85 -18.93 4.45 -9.13
C PHE A 85 -20.41 4.86 -9.24
N ALA A 86 -20.77 5.68 -10.23
CA ALA A 86 -22.15 6.12 -10.46
C ALA A 86 -23.01 5.02 -11.09
N GLN A 87 -22.44 4.25 -12.02
CA GLN A 87 -23.11 3.10 -12.62
C GLN A 87 -23.17 1.92 -11.65
N ALA A 88 -22.09 1.65 -10.91
CA ALA A 88 -22.10 0.64 -9.85
C ALA A 88 -23.19 0.93 -8.80
N ARG A 89 -23.34 2.19 -8.36
CA ARG A 89 -24.40 2.63 -7.44
C ARG A 89 -25.81 2.42 -8.01
N ARG A 90 -26.02 2.67 -9.30
CA ARG A 90 -27.32 2.45 -9.96
C ARG A 90 -27.65 0.96 -10.05
N LEU A 91 -26.67 0.12 -10.39
CA LEU A 91 -26.81 -1.34 -10.45
C LEU A 91 -27.19 -1.91 -9.07
N VAL A 92 -26.46 -1.51 -8.01
CA VAL A 92 -26.75 -1.90 -6.62
C VAL A 92 -28.17 -1.51 -6.22
N ARG A 93 -28.58 -0.25 -6.47
CA ARG A 93 -29.93 0.23 -6.10
C ARG A 93 -31.05 -0.50 -6.84
N HIS A 94 -30.83 -0.86 -8.11
CA HIS A 94 -31.82 -1.55 -8.91
C HIS A 94 -32.10 -2.97 -8.38
N PHE A 95 -31.05 -3.72 -8.04
CA PHE A 95 -31.17 -5.11 -7.59
C PHE A 95 -31.49 -5.28 -6.09
N CYS A 96 -31.14 -4.31 -5.24
CA CYS A 96 -31.38 -4.40 -3.78
C CYS A 96 -32.82 -4.08 -3.35
N SER A 97 -33.75 -3.82 -4.27
CA SER A 97 -35.14 -3.44 -3.95
C SER A 97 -36.05 -4.59 -3.47
N GLY A 98 -35.54 -5.84 -3.37
CA GLY A 98 -36.39 -7.03 -3.21
C GLY A 98 -36.14 -7.98 -2.04
N ARG A 99 -34.91 -8.13 -1.47
CA ARG A 99 -34.62 -9.13 -0.41
C ARG A 99 -33.52 -8.70 0.57
N VAL A 100 -33.68 -9.07 1.85
CA VAL A 100 -32.88 -8.59 3.00
C VAL A 100 -31.50 -9.27 3.12
N ASP A 101 -31.33 -10.49 2.62
CA ASP A 101 -30.06 -11.23 2.76
C ASP A 101 -29.04 -10.93 1.64
N ASP A 102 -29.51 -10.49 0.47
CA ASP A 102 -28.69 -10.04 -0.67
C ASP A 102 -28.15 -8.59 -0.48
N PHE A 103 -28.55 -7.96 0.63
CA PHE A 103 -28.49 -6.52 0.88
C PHE A 103 -27.12 -6.01 1.39
N LYS A 104 -26.39 -6.82 2.16
CA LYS A 104 -25.32 -6.33 3.06
C LYS A 104 -24.03 -5.95 2.35
N TYR A 105 -23.59 -6.75 1.37
CA TYR A 105 -22.31 -6.56 0.68
C TYR A 105 -22.39 -5.45 -0.37
N LEU A 106 -23.41 -5.49 -1.22
CA LEU A 106 -23.63 -4.50 -2.27
C LEU A 106 -23.88 -3.09 -1.70
N TYR A 107 -24.49 -2.99 -0.52
CA TYR A 107 -24.72 -1.69 0.13
C TYR A 107 -23.48 -1.14 0.84
N ALA A 108 -22.65 -1.98 1.48
CA ALA A 108 -21.35 -1.53 2.01
C ALA A 108 -20.48 -0.92 0.89
N VAL A 109 -20.56 -1.53 -0.28
CA VAL A 109 -19.95 -1.09 -1.53
C VAL A 109 -20.57 0.24 -2.03
N GLY A 110 -21.89 0.42 -1.95
CA GLY A 110 -22.59 1.68 -2.22
C GLY A 110 -22.26 2.83 -1.25
N VAL A 111 -22.11 2.53 0.05
CA VAL A 111 -21.72 3.51 1.09
C VAL A 111 -20.28 3.95 0.87
N ARG A 112 -19.36 3.03 0.57
CA ARG A 112 -17.98 3.37 0.22
C ARG A 112 -17.92 4.27 -1.02
N SER A 113 -18.68 3.94 -2.07
CA SER A 113 -18.78 4.80 -3.26
C SER A 113 -19.29 6.19 -2.92
N SER A 114 -20.30 6.27 -2.06
CA SER A 114 -20.90 7.54 -1.67
C SER A 114 -19.96 8.36 -0.79
N PHE A 115 -19.13 7.72 0.04
CA PHE A 115 -18.03 8.39 0.73
C PHE A 115 -16.97 8.93 -0.24
N MET A 116 -16.56 8.13 -1.21
CA MET A 116 -15.54 8.53 -2.19
C MET A 116 -16.03 9.68 -3.10
N LEU A 117 -17.31 9.70 -3.47
CA LEU A 117 -17.89 10.71 -4.36
C LEU A 117 -18.40 11.96 -3.64
N GLU A 118 -19.00 11.80 -2.46
CA GLU A 118 -19.79 12.84 -1.79
C GLU A 118 -19.35 13.06 -0.32
N GLY A 119 -18.28 12.40 0.13
CA GLY A 119 -17.78 12.50 1.50
C GLY A 119 -18.79 12.02 2.55
N LEU A 120 -18.77 12.64 3.74
CA LEU A 120 -19.66 12.28 4.85
C LEU A 120 -21.14 12.51 4.55
N GLU A 121 -21.48 13.46 3.66
CA GLU A 121 -22.88 13.70 3.26
C GLU A 121 -23.44 12.56 2.42
N GLY A 122 -22.61 11.94 1.57
CA GLY A 122 -22.98 10.72 0.84
C GLY A 122 -23.28 9.55 1.77
N VAL A 123 -22.44 9.37 2.80
CA VAL A 123 -22.63 8.32 3.81
C VAL A 123 -23.89 8.55 4.64
N LYS A 124 -24.15 9.80 5.06
CA LYS A 124 -25.40 10.15 5.78
C LYS A 124 -26.64 9.84 4.93
N ARG A 125 -26.61 10.19 3.64
CA ARG A 125 -27.72 9.93 2.71
C ARG A 125 -27.96 8.44 2.54
N GLU A 126 -26.91 7.65 2.34
CA GLU A 126 -27.03 6.19 2.24
C GLU A 126 -27.49 5.58 3.57
N ARG A 127 -27.01 6.06 4.72
CA ARG A 127 -27.51 5.63 6.04
C ARG A 127 -29.01 5.87 6.19
N ASP A 128 -29.46 7.07 5.87
CA ASP A 128 -30.86 7.46 6.02
C ASP A 128 -31.73 6.61 5.08
N LEU A 129 -31.25 6.31 3.87
CA LEU A 129 -31.91 5.41 2.92
C LEU A 129 -32.01 3.97 3.43
N VAL A 130 -30.93 3.36 3.97
CA VAL A 130 -31.02 2.01 4.58
C VAL A 130 -31.97 2.02 5.75
N THR A 131 -31.82 3.02 6.62
CA THR A 131 -32.58 3.08 7.86
C THR A 131 -34.08 3.21 7.55
N GLN A 132 -34.44 4.00 6.54
CA GLN A 132 -35.81 4.17 6.09
C GLN A 132 -36.37 2.91 5.43
N THR A 133 -35.56 2.21 4.62
CA THR A 133 -36.05 1.11 3.77
C THR A 133 -35.99 -0.25 4.47
N HIS A 134 -34.98 -0.47 5.31
CA HIS A 134 -34.65 -1.77 5.92
C HIS A 134 -34.43 -1.70 7.44
N GLY A 135 -34.60 -0.53 8.05
CA GLY A 135 -34.43 -0.32 9.48
C GLY A 135 -32.97 -0.16 9.93
N VAL A 136 -32.80 0.31 11.17
CA VAL A 136 -31.49 0.54 11.80
C VAL A 136 -30.67 -0.74 11.88
N GLU A 137 -31.32 -1.89 12.07
CA GLU A 137 -30.63 -3.17 12.19
C GLU A 137 -29.92 -3.59 10.89
N ALA A 138 -30.47 -3.25 9.72
CA ALA A 138 -29.82 -3.52 8.44
C ALA A 138 -28.62 -2.59 8.19
N TRP A 139 -28.71 -1.34 8.67
CA TRP A 139 -27.60 -0.39 8.63
C TRP A 139 -26.42 -0.90 9.47
N LEU A 140 -26.67 -1.30 10.71
CA LEU A 140 -25.62 -1.80 11.61
C LEU A 140 -24.93 -3.08 11.09
N ASP A 141 -25.66 -3.95 10.38
CA ASP A 141 -25.07 -5.10 9.69
C ASP A 141 -24.15 -4.70 8.54
N THR A 142 -24.52 -3.65 7.82
CA THR A 142 -23.71 -3.09 6.73
C THR A 142 -22.44 -2.42 7.28
N CYS A 143 -22.56 -1.76 8.43
CA CYS A 143 -21.46 -1.09 9.12
C CYS A 143 -20.30 -2.02 9.53
N CYS A 144 -20.53 -3.33 9.70
CA CYS A 144 -19.46 -4.29 9.95
C CYS A 144 -18.41 -4.36 8.82
N HIS A 145 -18.74 -3.85 7.63
CA HIS A 145 -17.87 -3.78 6.45
C HIS A 145 -17.44 -2.34 6.10
N ILE A 146 -17.86 -1.35 6.89
CA ILE A 146 -17.50 0.06 6.69
C ILE A 146 -16.31 0.39 7.61
N PRO A 147 -15.23 0.99 7.10
CA PRO A 147 -14.14 1.50 7.94
C PRO A 147 -14.65 2.39 9.09
N PRO A 148 -14.21 2.19 10.35
CA PRO A 148 -14.74 2.91 11.52
C PRO A 148 -14.66 4.44 11.47
N ASN A 149 -13.75 5.04 10.69
CA ASN A 149 -13.58 6.51 10.55
C ASN A 149 -14.74 7.15 9.80
N ILE A 150 -15.51 6.35 9.08
CA ILE A 150 -16.64 6.82 8.29
C ILE A 150 -17.92 6.83 9.14
N LEU A 151 -17.90 6.16 10.31
CA LEU A 151 -19.04 5.99 11.19
C LEU A 151 -18.96 6.92 12.40
N LYS A 152 -20.12 7.27 12.96
CA LYS A 152 -20.19 7.94 14.26
C LYS A 152 -19.82 6.95 15.37
N THR A 153 -19.26 7.43 16.47
CA THR A 153 -18.92 6.62 17.65
C THR A 153 -20.04 5.66 18.06
N GLN A 154 -21.29 6.13 18.13
CA GLN A 154 -22.42 5.29 18.54
C GLN A 154 -22.69 4.13 17.57
N GLU A 155 -22.43 4.32 16.27
CA GLU A 155 -22.58 3.30 15.24
C GLU A 155 -21.45 2.27 15.34
N VAL A 156 -20.22 2.71 15.62
CA VAL A 156 -19.08 1.82 15.89
C VAL A 156 -19.32 0.99 17.15
N ILE A 157 -19.83 1.59 18.24
CA ILE A 157 -20.23 0.87 19.46
C ILE A 157 -21.26 -0.20 19.15
N ALA A 158 -22.29 0.16 18.37
CA ALA A 158 -23.36 -0.75 18.01
C ALA A 158 -22.86 -1.93 17.14
N VAL A 159 -21.93 -1.68 16.21
CA VAL A 159 -21.26 -2.73 15.42
C VAL A 159 -20.48 -3.67 16.32
N LEU A 160 -19.66 -3.14 17.24
CA LEU A 160 -18.85 -3.95 18.15
C LEU A 160 -19.72 -4.82 19.08
N ARG A 161 -20.79 -4.26 19.64
CA ARG A 161 -21.76 -5.04 20.45
C ARG A 161 -22.37 -6.17 19.65
N ARG A 162 -22.77 -5.90 18.40
CA ARG A 162 -23.41 -6.89 17.54
C ARG A 162 -22.46 -8.00 17.10
N LEU A 163 -21.21 -7.68 16.78
CA LEU A 163 -20.18 -8.67 16.49
C LEU A 163 -19.92 -9.58 17.72
N LYS A 164 -19.94 -9.00 18.93
CA LYS A 164 -19.87 -9.73 20.20
C LYS A 164 -21.09 -10.63 20.41
N GLU A 165 -22.31 -10.12 20.27
CA GLU A 165 -23.56 -10.88 20.42
C GLU A 165 -23.66 -12.06 19.46
N ARG A 166 -23.04 -11.95 18.27
CA ARG A 166 -22.97 -13.03 17.27
C ARG A 166 -21.85 -14.03 17.50
N ASN A 167 -21.04 -13.87 18.54
CA ASN A 167 -19.81 -14.65 18.75
C ASN A 167 -18.87 -14.62 17.51
N ALA A 168 -18.86 -13.52 16.76
CA ALA A 168 -18.03 -13.37 15.56
C ALA A 168 -16.61 -12.90 15.93
N SER A 169 -15.89 -13.70 16.73
CA SER A 169 -14.61 -13.32 17.37
C SER A 169 -13.57 -12.77 16.40
N GLN A 170 -13.40 -13.38 15.22
CA GLN A 170 -12.43 -12.95 14.21
C GLN A 170 -12.80 -11.59 13.58
N GLN A 171 -14.09 -11.37 13.30
CA GLN A 171 -14.57 -10.09 12.77
C GLN A 171 -14.50 -8.99 13.84
N LEU A 172 -14.82 -9.34 15.09
CA LEU A 172 -14.70 -8.45 16.24
C LEU A 172 -13.25 -8.01 16.45
N GLU A 173 -12.29 -8.94 16.41
CA GLU A 173 -10.86 -8.63 16.54
C GLU A 173 -10.36 -7.76 15.38
N GLY A 174 -10.73 -8.08 14.14
CA GLY A 174 -10.37 -7.27 12.97
C GLY A 174 -10.96 -5.86 13.04
N TYR A 175 -12.22 -5.73 13.45
CA TYR A 175 -12.90 -4.44 13.54
C TYR A 175 -12.43 -3.60 14.73
N LEU A 176 -12.13 -4.23 15.88
CA LEU A 176 -11.47 -3.57 17.03
C LEU A 176 -10.10 -3.06 16.64
N THR A 177 -9.31 -3.89 15.95
CA THR A 177 -7.98 -3.51 15.45
C THR A 177 -8.08 -2.26 14.57
N GLN A 178 -9.07 -2.18 13.68
CA GLN A 178 -9.34 -0.98 12.90
C GLN A 178 -9.68 0.21 13.81
N CYS A 179 -10.63 0.08 14.73
CA CYS A 179 -10.99 1.15 15.67
C CYS A 179 -9.79 1.67 16.47
N LEU A 180 -8.85 0.78 16.81
CA LEU A 180 -7.64 1.06 17.57
C LEU A 180 -6.54 1.78 16.79
N PHE A 181 -6.58 1.75 15.46
CA PHE A 181 -5.65 2.48 14.58
C PHE A 181 -6.14 3.89 14.24
N MET A 182 -7.31 4.29 14.77
CA MET A 182 -8.08 5.42 14.24
C MET A 182 -8.35 6.50 15.29
N ALA A 183 -7.63 6.48 16.42
CA ALA A 183 -7.56 7.55 17.42
C ALA A 183 -8.91 8.18 17.85
N ASN A 184 -9.95 7.37 18.07
CA ASN A 184 -11.23 7.91 18.52
C ASN A 184 -11.20 8.20 20.04
N GLU A 185 -11.41 9.45 20.45
CA GLU A 185 -11.49 9.89 21.86
C GLU A 185 -12.50 9.06 22.69
N ASP A 186 -13.46 8.42 22.02
CA ASP A 186 -14.46 7.58 22.65
C ASP A 186 -14.04 6.10 22.87
N LEU A 187 -12.81 5.70 22.55
CA LEU A 187 -12.37 4.31 22.67
C LEU A 187 -12.44 3.79 24.12
N ASP A 188 -12.11 4.61 25.12
CA ASP A 188 -12.27 4.21 26.53
C ASP A 188 -13.73 3.99 26.91
N ARG A 189 -14.63 4.81 26.36
CA ARG A 189 -16.08 4.63 26.51
C ARG A 189 -16.55 3.34 25.82
N MET A 190 -16.01 3.02 24.65
CA MET A 190 -16.27 1.77 23.91
C MET A 190 -15.83 0.54 24.69
N LEU A 191 -14.59 0.52 25.19
CA LEU A 191 -14.06 -0.62 25.94
C LEU A 191 -14.75 -0.78 27.30
N THR A 192 -15.10 0.34 27.96
CA THR A 192 -15.91 0.33 29.20
C THR A 192 -17.30 -0.25 28.94
N ILE A 193 -17.91 0.10 27.80
CA ILE A 193 -19.21 -0.44 27.38
C ILE A 193 -19.15 -1.94 27.07
N LEU A 194 -18.02 -2.42 26.55
CA LEU A 194 -17.88 -3.81 26.09
C LEU A 194 -17.37 -4.78 27.16
N GLY A 195 -16.77 -4.28 28.24
CA GLY A 195 -16.18 -5.06 29.33
C GLY A 195 -14.90 -5.78 28.89
N THR A 196 -13.73 -5.33 29.34
CA THR A 196 -12.43 -5.86 28.89
C THR A 196 -12.18 -7.32 29.28
N SER A 197 -12.78 -7.79 30.38
CA SER A 197 -12.73 -9.19 30.83
C SER A 197 -13.49 -10.17 29.94
N ASP A 198 -14.49 -9.67 29.20
CA ASP A 198 -15.46 -10.51 28.47
C ASP A 198 -15.10 -10.69 26.99
N LEU A 199 -14.03 -10.04 26.51
CA LEU A 199 -13.66 -10.04 25.09
C LEU A 199 -12.73 -11.19 24.70
N GLY A 200 -12.25 -12.01 25.66
CA GLY A 200 -11.43 -13.19 25.38
C GLY A 200 -10.11 -12.88 24.65
N ILE A 201 -9.64 -11.64 24.72
CA ILE A 201 -8.50 -11.13 23.96
C ILE A 201 -7.22 -11.75 24.51
N SER A 202 -6.43 -12.38 23.64
CA SER A 202 -5.14 -12.97 24.00
C SER A 202 -4.17 -11.92 24.55
N GLY A 203 -3.26 -12.31 25.45
CA GLY A 203 -2.25 -11.40 26.01
C GLY A 203 -1.39 -10.68 24.96
N SER A 204 -1.11 -11.32 23.82
CA SER A 204 -0.41 -10.70 22.68
C SER A 204 -1.22 -9.62 21.98
N THR A 205 -2.54 -9.84 21.81
CA THR A 205 -3.44 -8.83 21.24
C THR A 205 -3.60 -7.67 22.22
N ALA A 206 -3.68 -7.91 23.53
CA ALA A 206 -3.72 -6.85 24.54
C ALA A 206 -2.43 -5.98 24.57
N VAL A 207 -1.26 -6.59 24.37
CA VAL A 207 0.01 -5.86 24.21
C VAL A 207 0.03 -5.04 22.92
N GLN A 208 -0.45 -5.57 21.79
CA GLN A 208 -0.63 -4.79 20.56
C GLN A 208 -1.62 -3.62 20.73
N MET A 209 -2.71 -3.84 21.48
CA MET A 209 -3.69 -2.81 21.82
C MET A 209 -3.08 -1.70 22.69
N ALA A 210 -2.27 -2.05 23.69
CA ALA A 210 -1.58 -1.10 24.54
C ALA A 210 -0.53 -0.29 23.75
N CYS A 211 0.23 -0.94 22.85
CA CYS A 211 1.17 -0.27 21.96
C CYS A 211 0.49 0.64 20.93
N SER A 212 -0.69 0.27 20.39
CA SER A 212 -1.47 1.10 19.46
C SER A 212 -2.08 2.34 20.17
N ARG A 213 -2.53 2.19 21.42
CA ARG A 213 -3.05 3.31 22.24
C ARG A 213 -2.03 4.41 22.48
N VAL A 214 -0.76 4.06 22.64
CA VAL A 214 0.33 5.03 22.84
C VAL A 214 0.78 5.67 21.53
N LYS A 215 0.65 4.94 20.42
CA LYS A 215 0.94 5.42 19.07
C LYS A 215 0.01 6.55 18.62
N ASP A 216 -1.28 6.45 18.93
CA ASP A 216 -2.30 7.36 18.40
C ASP A 216 -2.54 8.59 19.30
N TYR A 217 -2.39 8.46 20.62
CA TYR A 217 -2.59 9.57 21.55
C TYR A 217 -1.43 10.59 21.53
N VAL A 218 -0.18 10.14 21.34
CA VAL A 218 1.01 11.02 21.27
C VAL A 218 1.04 11.85 19.98
N VAL A 219 0.65 11.24 18.85
CA VAL A 219 0.79 11.84 17.51
C VAL A 219 -0.36 12.80 17.19
N LEU A 220 -1.61 12.49 17.61
CA LEU A 220 -2.72 13.43 17.39
C LEU A 220 -2.62 14.67 18.28
N ARG A 221 -2.18 14.54 19.54
CA ARG A 221 -2.25 15.64 20.51
C ARG A 221 -1.11 16.65 20.34
N SER A 222 0.10 16.20 19.98
CA SER A 222 1.24 17.08 19.69
C SER A 222 1.05 17.91 18.41
N LYS A 223 0.28 17.42 17.44
CA LYS A 223 0.02 18.12 16.17
C LYS A 223 -1.21 19.04 16.20
N LEU A 224 -2.15 18.83 17.12
CA LEU A 224 -3.34 19.70 17.28
C LEU A 224 -3.12 20.87 18.25
N HIS A 225 -2.09 20.82 19.10
CA HIS A 225 -1.75 21.88 20.05
C HIS A 225 -0.22 22.09 20.14
N PRO A 226 0.35 23.13 19.51
CA PRO A 226 1.79 23.41 19.56
C PRO A 226 2.33 23.83 20.94
N GLU A 227 1.49 23.83 21.98
CA GLU A 227 1.82 24.23 23.36
C GLU A 227 2.04 23.03 24.30
N VAL A 228 1.98 21.81 23.79
CA VAL A 228 2.20 20.58 24.56
C VAL A 228 3.65 20.52 25.04
N LYS A 229 3.87 20.80 26.33
CA LYS A 229 5.18 20.77 26.99
C LYS A 229 5.70 19.33 27.10
N GLN A 230 7.02 19.14 27.16
CA GLN A 230 7.68 17.82 27.38
C GLN A 230 7.10 17.00 28.55
N GLU A 231 6.48 17.64 29.52
CA GLU A 231 5.84 17.02 30.69
C GLU A 231 4.60 16.17 30.33
N GLU A 232 3.96 16.40 29.17
CA GLU A 232 2.80 15.62 28.70
C GLU A 232 3.18 14.41 27.83
N LEU A 233 4.34 14.47 27.15
CA LEU A 233 4.99 13.27 26.57
C LEU A 233 5.37 12.29 27.69
N TRP A 234 5.84 12.81 28.82
CA TRP A 234 6.09 12.02 30.04
C TRP A 234 4.81 11.44 30.64
N GLN A 235 3.68 12.16 30.64
CA GLN A 235 2.38 11.58 31.05
C GLN A 235 1.92 10.47 30.11
N THR A 236 2.17 10.56 28.82
CA THR A 236 1.79 9.50 27.86
C THR A 236 2.67 8.26 28.02
N ARG A 237 3.94 8.44 28.42
CA ARG A 237 4.82 7.37 28.92
C ARG A 237 4.25 6.73 30.20
N CYS A 238 3.73 7.52 31.13
CA CYS A 238 3.05 6.99 32.32
C CYS A 238 1.77 6.20 31.97
N GLU A 239 1.02 6.59 30.93
CA GLU A 239 -0.16 5.84 30.45
C GLU A 239 0.22 4.54 29.73
N PHE A 240 1.34 4.50 29.00
CA PHE A 240 1.94 3.25 28.50
C PHE A 240 2.27 2.30 29.66
N ASP A 241 2.94 2.82 30.69
CA ASP A 241 3.32 2.07 31.88
C ASP A 241 2.07 1.56 32.63
N LYS A 242 0.98 2.33 32.67
CA LYS A 242 -0.31 1.90 33.24
C LYS A 242 -0.99 0.82 32.40
N ALA A 243 -1.04 0.98 31.08
CA ALA A 243 -1.68 0.03 30.17
C ALA A 243 -0.96 -1.33 30.17
N ILE A 244 0.37 -1.35 30.27
CA ILE A 244 1.12 -2.60 30.40
C ILE A 244 1.00 -3.19 31.81
N LYS A 245 1.00 -2.38 32.88
CA LYS A 245 0.71 -2.86 34.24
C LYS A 245 -0.64 -3.55 34.34
N ALA A 246 -1.65 -3.05 33.63
CA ALA A 246 -2.98 -3.66 33.58
C ALA A 246 -2.99 -5.05 32.91
N THR A 247 -1.96 -5.43 32.14
CA THR A 247 -1.86 -6.76 31.50
C THR A 247 -1.19 -7.84 32.37
N GLY A 248 -0.66 -7.49 33.55
CA GLY A 248 0.01 -8.43 34.46
C GLY A 248 1.41 -8.89 33.98
N LEU A 249 2.00 -8.19 33.01
CA LEU A 249 3.28 -8.53 32.38
C LEU A 249 4.49 -7.82 33.03
N ASP A 250 4.50 -7.66 34.35
CA ASP A 250 5.49 -6.82 35.07
C ASP A 250 6.95 -7.29 34.90
N HIS A 251 7.21 -8.58 34.68
CA HIS A 251 8.57 -9.07 34.34
C HIS A 251 8.95 -8.84 32.88
N CYS A 252 7.99 -8.82 31.96
CA CYS A 252 8.27 -8.46 30.56
C CYS A 252 8.45 -6.94 30.40
N GLN A 253 7.95 -6.12 31.35
CA GLN A 253 8.08 -4.66 31.32
C GLN A 253 9.53 -4.20 31.43
N SER A 254 10.30 -4.69 32.41
CA SER A 254 11.67 -4.20 32.62
C SER A 254 12.57 -4.51 31.42
N GLU A 255 12.44 -5.72 30.87
CA GLU A 255 13.23 -6.17 29.73
C GLU A 255 12.79 -5.47 28.43
N ALA A 256 11.49 -5.45 28.11
CA ALA A 256 11.00 -4.76 26.91
C ALA A 256 11.28 -3.25 26.97
N HIS A 257 11.12 -2.61 28.13
CA HIS A 257 11.46 -1.21 28.31
C HIS A 257 12.97 -0.96 28.10
N SER A 258 13.83 -1.84 28.62
CA SER A 258 15.28 -1.71 28.44
C SER A 258 15.73 -1.78 26.97
N HIS A 259 15.02 -2.54 26.14
CA HIS A 259 15.31 -2.67 24.71
C HIS A 259 14.62 -1.63 23.82
N LEU A 260 13.40 -1.22 24.16
CA LEU A 260 12.63 -0.27 23.34
C LEU A 260 12.97 1.19 23.64
N LYS A 261 13.39 1.51 24.88
CA LYS A 261 13.75 2.86 25.27
C LYS A 261 14.88 3.44 24.40
N PRO A 262 16.01 2.75 24.17
CA PRO A 262 17.07 3.26 23.30
C PRO A 262 16.57 3.56 21.88
N VAL A 263 15.69 2.72 21.34
CA VAL A 263 15.10 2.91 20.00
C VAL A 263 14.24 4.17 19.94
N LEU A 264 13.42 4.41 20.97
CA LEU A 264 12.60 5.62 21.07
C LEU A 264 13.46 6.87 21.21
N GLU A 265 14.52 6.81 22.00
CA GLU A 265 15.47 7.92 22.18
C GLU A 265 16.20 8.24 20.88
N LEU A 266 16.64 7.22 20.14
CA LEU A 266 17.25 7.38 18.82
C LEU A 266 16.28 8.01 17.83
N LEU A 267 15.03 7.51 17.75
CA LEU A 267 14.02 8.06 16.84
C LEU A 267 13.68 9.51 17.19
N ALA A 268 13.40 9.82 18.46
CA ALA A 268 13.10 11.18 18.90
C ALA A 268 14.23 12.15 18.54
N LYS A 269 15.49 11.74 18.75
CA LYS A 269 16.66 12.54 18.36
C LYS A 269 16.74 12.77 16.85
N LEU A 270 16.40 11.78 16.03
CA LEU A 270 16.34 11.96 14.57
C LEU A 270 15.23 12.93 14.17
N GLU A 271 14.04 12.81 14.77
CA GLU A 271 12.92 13.71 14.51
C GLU A 271 13.22 15.15 14.90
N ASP A 272 13.89 15.37 16.05
CA ASP A 272 14.29 16.69 16.53
C ASP A 272 15.36 17.34 15.62
N ALA A 273 16.19 16.54 14.95
CA ALA A 273 17.26 17.02 14.08
C ALA A 273 16.80 17.30 12.63
N ALA A 274 15.67 16.72 12.21
CA ALA A 274 15.17 16.82 10.84
C ALA A 274 14.46 18.14 10.55
N GLN A 275 14.40 18.54 9.27
CA GLN A 275 13.59 19.69 8.86
C GLN A 275 12.10 19.47 9.17
N ASP A 276 11.64 18.28 8.84
CA ASP A 276 10.27 17.82 8.97
C ASP A 276 10.30 16.31 9.29
N SER A 277 9.51 15.87 10.27
CA SER A 277 9.26 14.45 10.54
C SER A 277 7.84 14.04 10.15
N LEU A 278 7.75 13.10 9.21
CA LEU A 278 6.52 12.50 8.69
C LEU A 278 6.57 10.96 8.82
N LEU A 279 7.19 10.46 9.90
CA LEU A 279 7.40 9.03 10.19
C LEU A 279 6.11 8.24 10.42
N HIS A 280 5.00 8.92 10.70
CA HIS A 280 3.73 8.27 11.05
C HIS A 280 2.78 8.09 9.86
N SER A 281 3.29 8.16 8.62
CA SER A 281 2.51 8.03 7.38
C SER A 281 1.62 6.76 7.31
N ALA A 282 2.03 5.66 7.94
CA ALA A 282 1.23 4.43 8.03
C ALA A 282 -0.05 4.58 8.89
N SER A 283 -0.04 5.44 9.91
CA SER A 283 -1.18 5.68 10.81
C SER A 283 -1.79 7.07 10.67
N CYS A 284 -1.15 7.97 9.94
CA CYS A 284 -1.57 9.35 9.74
C CYS A 284 -1.65 9.64 8.24
N TYR A 285 -2.88 9.63 7.70
CA TYR A 285 -3.15 10.05 6.34
C TYR A 285 -2.56 11.43 6.02
N TRP A 286 -2.61 12.38 6.96
CA TRP A 286 -2.10 13.72 6.77
C TRP A 286 -0.59 13.79 6.62
N ASP A 287 0.17 12.92 7.29
CA ASP A 287 1.62 12.83 7.11
C ASP A 287 1.93 12.31 5.71
N ALA A 288 1.26 11.24 5.27
CA ALA A 288 1.41 10.71 3.91
C ALA A 288 1.01 11.76 2.85
N LYS A 289 -0.11 12.46 3.06
CA LYS A 289 -0.57 13.53 2.18
C LYS A 289 0.38 14.72 2.15
N ARG A 290 1.02 15.05 3.28
CA ARG A 290 2.04 16.11 3.33
C ARG A 290 3.28 15.72 2.53
N VAL A 291 3.75 14.48 2.61
CA VAL A 291 4.83 13.97 1.74
C VAL A 291 4.47 14.19 0.26
N VAL A 292 3.25 13.82 -0.14
CA VAL A 292 2.76 14.00 -1.51
C VAL A 292 2.76 15.46 -1.92
N ASN A 293 2.24 16.35 -1.10
CA ASN A 293 2.18 17.77 -1.41
C ASN A 293 3.57 18.38 -1.60
N ILE A 294 4.55 18.01 -0.75
CA ILE A 294 5.93 18.50 -0.88
C ILE A 294 6.54 17.96 -2.18
N LEU A 295 6.43 16.65 -2.44
CA LEU A 295 6.96 16.05 -3.66
C LEU A 295 6.31 16.62 -4.92
N LYS A 296 4.98 16.80 -4.95
CA LYS A 296 4.26 17.44 -6.07
C LYS A 296 4.78 18.84 -6.35
N ASN A 297 5.01 19.64 -5.30
CA ASN A 297 5.58 20.97 -5.47
C ASN A 297 6.98 20.90 -6.08
N ARG A 298 7.83 19.97 -5.63
CA ARG A 298 9.16 19.76 -6.21
C ARG A 298 9.11 19.28 -7.66
N ILE A 299 8.16 18.42 -8.01
CA ILE A 299 7.89 17.98 -9.40
C ILE A 299 7.54 19.19 -10.27
N ARG A 300 6.58 20.03 -9.85
CA ARG A 300 6.17 21.22 -10.59
C ARG A 300 7.29 22.25 -10.76
N GLN A 301 8.18 22.33 -9.78
CA GLN A 301 9.32 23.25 -9.77
C GLN A 301 10.57 22.63 -10.39
N GLU A 302 10.50 21.39 -10.90
CA GLU A 302 11.63 20.62 -11.42
C GLU A 302 12.85 20.65 -10.47
N THR A 303 12.59 20.62 -9.16
CA THR A 303 13.65 20.67 -8.15
C THR A 303 14.28 19.29 -8.01
N PRO A 304 15.59 19.11 -8.29
CA PRO A 304 16.25 17.83 -8.17
C PRO A 304 16.03 17.25 -6.78
N THR A 305 15.51 16.02 -6.71
CA THR A 305 15.02 15.45 -5.45
C THR A 305 15.24 13.95 -5.43
N SER A 306 15.68 13.42 -4.29
CA SER A 306 15.75 11.99 -4.04
C SER A 306 14.96 11.61 -2.80
N LEU A 307 14.08 10.62 -2.97
CA LEU A 307 13.45 9.87 -1.88
C LEU A 307 14.06 8.48 -1.86
N ILE A 308 14.76 8.16 -0.78
CA ILE A 308 15.30 6.81 -0.55
C ILE A 308 14.70 6.23 0.73
N ARG A 309 14.67 4.90 0.83
CA ARG A 309 14.13 4.20 2.01
C ARG A 309 15.15 3.19 2.53
N LEU A 310 15.42 3.23 3.83
CA LEU A 310 16.32 2.33 4.51
C LEU A 310 15.53 1.19 5.16
N GLY A 311 15.78 -0.03 4.68
CA GLY A 311 15.34 -1.26 5.31
C GLY A 311 16.47 -1.97 6.04
N ASP A 312 16.12 -3.07 6.67
CA ASP A 312 17.07 -3.94 7.37
C ASP A 312 18.24 -4.39 6.48
N GLY A 313 17.99 -4.69 5.21
CA GLY A 313 19.04 -5.06 4.26
C GLY A 313 20.07 -3.95 4.03
N GLU A 314 19.63 -2.71 3.85
CA GLU A 314 20.53 -1.56 3.72
C GLU A 314 21.33 -1.31 5.01
N GLY A 315 20.72 -1.52 6.17
CA GLY A 315 21.39 -1.38 7.47
C GLY A 315 22.59 -2.31 7.66
N ARG A 316 22.62 -3.47 6.99
CA ARG A 316 23.74 -4.42 7.02
C ARG A 316 24.97 -3.96 6.22
N PHE A 317 24.85 -2.84 5.50
CA PHE A 317 25.96 -2.16 4.85
C PHE A 317 26.44 -0.95 5.64
N LEU A 318 25.77 -0.58 6.74
CA LEU A 318 26.20 0.50 7.62
C LEU A 318 27.09 -0.04 8.76
N PRO A 319 27.90 0.83 9.39
CA PRO A 319 28.67 0.45 10.57
C PRO A 319 27.77 -0.10 11.68
N TYR A 320 28.10 -1.29 12.15
CA TYR A 320 27.45 -1.88 13.31
C TYR A 320 28.03 -1.30 14.62
N PRO A 321 27.18 -1.09 15.64
CA PRO A 321 27.61 -0.81 17.00
C PRO A 321 28.57 -1.88 17.53
N ASP A 322 29.46 -1.51 18.46
CA ASP A 322 30.54 -2.38 18.93
C ASP A 322 30.03 -3.72 19.52
N ASP A 323 28.86 -3.72 20.17
CA ASP A 323 28.28 -4.92 20.78
C ASP A 323 27.68 -5.91 19.78
N ILE A 324 27.50 -5.53 18.51
CA ILE A 324 27.02 -6.42 17.45
C ILE A 324 27.95 -6.47 16.23
N LYS A 325 29.08 -5.77 16.24
CA LYS A 325 29.99 -5.60 15.10
C LYS A 325 30.50 -6.91 14.49
N GLU A 326 30.64 -7.96 15.29
CA GLU A 326 31.04 -9.29 14.83
C GLU A 326 30.07 -9.92 13.81
N PHE A 327 28.79 -9.52 13.82
CA PHE A 327 27.78 -10.02 12.90
C PHE A 327 27.76 -9.28 11.55
N LEU A 328 28.44 -8.14 11.40
CA LEU A 328 28.34 -7.29 10.22
C LEU A 328 28.68 -8.06 8.94
N LEU A 329 29.80 -8.79 8.93
CA LEU A 329 30.25 -9.50 7.74
C LEU A 329 29.33 -10.67 7.37
N SER A 330 28.80 -11.41 8.37
CA SER A 330 27.88 -12.51 8.10
C SER A 330 26.53 -12.01 7.60
N ASP A 331 25.97 -10.98 8.24
CA ASP A 331 24.68 -10.41 7.88
C ASP A 331 24.73 -9.79 6.48
N ARG A 332 25.83 -9.09 6.17
CA ARG A 332 26.07 -8.53 4.83
C ARG A 332 26.02 -9.64 3.80
N ARG A 333 26.87 -10.68 3.94
CA ARG A 333 26.94 -11.83 3.03
C ARG A 333 25.60 -12.54 2.81
N GLU A 334 24.82 -12.72 3.88
CA GLU A 334 23.47 -13.30 3.77
C GLU A 334 22.58 -12.44 2.87
N THR A 335 22.65 -11.13 3.03
CA THR A 335 21.90 -10.16 2.22
C THR A 335 22.34 -10.19 0.76
N GLU A 336 23.65 -10.28 0.51
CA GLU A 336 24.20 -10.40 -0.85
C GLU A 336 23.66 -11.65 -1.55
N SER A 337 23.62 -12.79 -0.83
CA SER A 337 23.10 -14.03 -1.37
C SER A 337 21.59 -13.95 -1.64
N ILE A 338 20.82 -13.28 -0.79
CA ILE A 338 19.39 -13.06 -1.01
C ILE A 338 19.14 -12.22 -2.28
N TRP A 339 19.92 -11.16 -2.47
CA TRP A 339 19.72 -10.23 -3.58
C TRP A 339 20.27 -10.75 -4.90
N TRP A 340 21.44 -11.38 -4.90
CA TRP A 340 22.19 -11.70 -6.12
C TRP A 340 22.48 -13.19 -6.30
N GLY A 341 22.32 -14.01 -5.25
CA GLY A 341 22.50 -15.47 -5.29
C GLY A 341 23.86 -15.91 -4.74
N GLU A 342 24.92 -15.72 -5.52
CA GLU A 342 26.30 -16.01 -5.10
C GLU A 342 26.98 -14.77 -4.47
N ARG A 343 28.16 -14.94 -3.87
CA ARG A 343 28.91 -13.81 -3.30
C ARG A 343 29.52 -13.00 -4.44
N PHE A 344 29.07 -11.76 -4.63
CA PHE A 344 29.57 -10.91 -5.71
C PHE A 344 30.57 -9.86 -5.25
N TYR A 345 30.50 -9.39 -4.00
CA TYR A 345 31.43 -8.35 -3.54
C TYR A 345 32.70 -8.93 -2.95
N SER A 346 33.83 -8.49 -3.48
CA SER A 346 35.07 -8.48 -2.71
C SER A 346 34.93 -7.56 -1.50
N ASP A 347 35.81 -7.68 -0.51
CA ASP A 347 35.76 -6.78 0.65
C ASP A 347 35.95 -5.31 0.24
N ALA A 348 36.67 -5.05 -0.86
CA ALA A 348 36.83 -3.73 -1.45
C ALA A 348 35.53 -3.22 -2.08
N ASP A 349 34.83 -4.05 -2.86
CA ASP A 349 33.56 -3.65 -3.48
C ASP A 349 32.47 -3.43 -2.43
N ALA A 350 32.47 -4.21 -1.36
CA ALA A 350 31.54 -4.03 -0.25
C ALA A 350 31.78 -2.70 0.50
N LEU A 351 33.04 -2.28 0.62
CA LEU A 351 33.40 -0.98 1.19
C LEU A 351 32.99 0.17 0.26
N GLU A 352 33.17 0.01 -1.06
CA GLU A 352 32.71 1.00 -2.04
C GLU A 352 31.18 1.09 -2.05
N ALA A 353 30.46 -0.03 -2.00
CA ALA A 353 29.01 -0.05 -1.87
C ALA A 353 28.52 0.64 -0.59
N GLU A 354 29.20 0.43 0.55
CA GLU A 354 28.94 1.14 1.80
C GLU A 354 29.16 2.65 1.65
N LYS A 355 30.24 3.08 1.00
CA LYS A 355 30.53 4.49 0.74
C LYS A 355 29.46 5.13 -0.15
N LEU A 356 29.08 4.47 -1.24
CA LEU A 356 28.02 4.93 -2.14
C LEU A 356 26.66 5.00 -1.42
N LEU A 357 26.33 4.03 -0.57
CA LEU A 357 25.12 4.07 0.23
C LEU A 357 25.13 5.25 1.21
N LYS A 358 26.23 5.46 1.93
CA LYS A 358 26.38 6.62 2.83
C LYS A 358 26.16 7.91 2.06
N ASN A 359 26.84 8.08 0.91
CA ASN A 359 26.64 9.26 0.05
C ASN A 359 25.17 9.43 -0.39
N ALA A 360 24.48 8.35 -0.74
CA ALA A 360 23.07 8.42 -1.10
C ALA A 360 22.19 8.86 0.08
N ILE A 361 22.45 8.35 1.29
CA ILE A 361 21.76 8.79 2.52
C ILE A 361 22.05 10.25 2.81
N CYS A 362 23.30 10.64 2.67
CA CYS A 362 23.80 11.98 2.84
C CYS A 362 23.13 13.00 1.91
N ASN A 363 22.82 12.60 0.68
CA ASN A 363 22.22 13.50 -0.31
C ASN A 363 20.70 13.40 -0.39
N ALA A 364 20.06 12.58 0.45
CA ALA A 364 18.62 12.34 0.40
C ALA A 364 17.82 13.58 0.82
N ASP A 365 16.78 13.93 0.06
CA ASP A 365 15.83 14.97 0.47
C ASP A 365 14.73 14.39 1.34
N PHE A 366 14.34 13.16 1.04
CA PHE A 366 13.42 12.37 1.83
C PHE A 366 14.12 11.08 2.23
N LEU A 367 14.35 10.92 3.53
CA LEU A 367 15.00 9.74 4.07
C LEU A 367 13.97 8.88 4.81
N GLY A 368 13.63 7.75 4.20
CA GLY A 368 12.76 6.75 4.78
C GLY A 368 13.49 5.95 5.86
N VAL A 369 13.17 6.18 7.14
CA VAL A 369 13.77 5.44 8.27
C VAL A 369 12.79 4.42 8.86
N PRO A 370 13.27 3.35 9.51
CA PRO A 370 12.42 2.38 10.19
C PRO A 370 11.49 3.06 11.23
N PRO A 371 10.16 3.06 11.02
CA PRO A 371 9.26 3.66 12.01
C PRO A 371 9.20 2.81 13.27
N PHE A 372 8.83 3.42 14.41
CA PHE A 372 8.80 2.74 15.71
C PHE A 372 8.07 1.39 15.69
N HIS A 373 6.92 1.29 15.03
CA HIS A 373 6.17 0.03 14.96
C HIS A 373 6.94 -1.10 14.24
N ARG A 374 7.73 -0.77 13.20
CA ARG A 374 8.58 -1.74 12.49
C ARG A 374 9.73 -2.19 13.39
N CYS A 375 10.30 -1.23 14.10
CA CYS A 375 11.33 -1.46 15.10
C CYS A 375 10.83 -2.40 16.20
N VAL A 376 9.65 -2.14 16.79
CA VAL A 376 9.01 -3.02 17.77
C VAL A 376 8.68 -4.39 17.20
N HIS A 377 8.14 -4.48 15.98
CA HIS A 377 7.84 -5.79 15.37
C HIS A 377 9.11 -6.64 15.18
N SER A 378 10.22 -6.01 14.81
CA SER A 378 11.47 -6.69 14.51
C SER A 378 12.34 -6.94 15.76
N MET A 379 12.24 -6.09 16.78
CA MET A 379 13.06 -6.14 18.01
C MET A 379 12.30 -6.61 19.25
N GLY A 380 10.97 -6.44 19.29
CA GLY A 380 10.13 -6.62 20.48
C GLY A 380 9.83 -8.07 20.86
N ARG A 381 10.30 -9.05 20.08
CA ARG A 381 10.42 -10.42 20.59
C ARG A 381 11.75 -10.45 21.36
N LEU A 382 11.68 -10.48 22.69
CA LEU A 382 12.79 -10.31 23.66
C LEU A 382 14.10 -11.10 23.35
N PHE A 383 14.06 -12.10 22.49
CA PHE A 383 15.23 -12.89 22.06
C PHE A 383 15.79 -12.52 20.66
N PHE A 384 15.20 -11.56 19.94
CA PHE A 384 15.40 -11.34 18.49
C PHE A 384 16.25 -10.12 18.12
N MET A 385 16.84 -9.40 19.10
CA MET A 385 17.93 -8.46 18.77
C MET A 385 19.11 -9.15 18.08
N ASN A 386 19.20 -10.48 18.17
CA ASN A 386 20.16 -11.32 17.45
C ASN A 386 19.70 -11.76 16.05
N THR A 387 18.61 -11.20 15.50
CA THR A 387 18.31 -11.44 14.08
C THR A 387 19.07 -10.47 13.18
N PRO A 388 19.48 -10.92 11.99
CA PRO A 388 20.04 -10.04 10.96
C PRO A 388 19.14 -8.84 10.62
N ASN A 389 17.81 -9.00 10.71
CA ASN A 389 16.86 -7.91 10.47
C ASN A 389 16.90 -6.86 11.58
N ALA A 390 16.82 -7.28 12.84
CA ALA A 390 16.87 -6.36 13.98
C ALA A 390 18.20 -5.60 14.04
N ARG A 391 19.33 -6.29 13.82
CA ARG A 391 20.65 -5.67 13.75
C ARG A 391 20.76 -4.63 12.64
N GLY A 392 20.25 -4.93 11.45
CA GLY A 392 20.21 -3.96 10.36
C GLY A 392 19.40 -2.70 10.70
N LEU A 393 18.20 -2.84 11.28
CA LEU A 393 17.40 -1.67 11.69
C LEU A 393 18.10 -0.86 12.79
N ARG A 394 18.73 -1.53 13.76
CA ARG A 394 19.50 -0.88 14.83
C ARG A 394 20.69 -0.10 14.27
N ALA A 395 21.45 -0.71 13.34
CA ALA A 395 22.58 -0.06 12.69
C ALA A 395 22.18 1.23 11.96
N ILE A 396 21.00 1.26 11.32
CA ILE A 396 20.46 2.48 10.71
C ILE A 396 20.25 3.56 11.77
N LEU A 397 19.50 3.25 12.83
CA LEU A 397 19.15 4.25 13.84
C LEU A 397 20.37 4.79 14.57
N GLU A 398 21.30 3.93 14.97
CA GLU A 398 22.51 4.35 15.66
C GLU A 398 23.46 5.12 14.75
N TRP A 399 23.68 4.68 13.51
CA TRP A 399 24.54 5.40 12.57
C TRP A 399 24.02 6.80 12.24
N LEU A 400 22.71 6.94 11.97
CA LEU A 400 22.08 8.24 11.73
C LEU A 400 22.15 9.13 12.98
N SER A 401 21.95 8.56 14.17
CA SER A 401 22.04 9.30 15.43
C SER A 401 23.47 9.81 15.69
N ASP A 402 24.48 9.00 15.39
CA ASP A 402 25.89 9.41 15.42
C ASP A 402 26.17 10.54 14.41
N GLN A 403 25.55 10.53 13.23
CA GLN A 403 25.66 11.65 12.27
C GLN A 403 25.08 12.95 12.86
N VAL A 404 23.94 12.87 13.53
CA VAL A 404 23.34 14.02 14.23
C VAL A 404 24.27 14.56 15.33
N ASP A 405 24.86 13.68 16.17
CA ASP A 405 25.75 14.11 17.27
C ASP A 405 27.03 14.77 16.79
N ARG A 406 27.58 14.30 15.66
CA ARG A 406 28.78 14.87 15.07
C ARG A 406 28.55 16.28 14.52
N GLY A 407 27.34 16.84 14.65
CA GLY A 407 26.98 18.17 14.15
C GLY A 407 27.21 18.31 12.66
N MET A 408 27.30 17.18 11.96
CA MET A 408 27.75 17.05 10.57
C MET A 408 28.93 17.97 10.28
N VAL A 409 29.94 17.91 11.17
CA VAL A 409 31.21 18.60 10.98
C VAL A 409 31.85 18.09 9.70
N GLN A 410 32.07 19.04 8.78
CA GLN A 410 32.87 18.88 7.58
C GLN A 410 34.21 18.24 7.95
N ASP A 411 34.49 17.05 7.42
CA ASP A 411 35.89 16.66 7.26
C ASP A 411 36.42 17.35 5.99
N ASP A 412 36.55 18.69 6.06
CA ASP A 412 37.02 19.55 4.96
C ASP A 412 38.41 19.13 4.45
N THR A 413 39.15 18.33 5.22
CA THR A 413 40.45 17.80 4.83
C THR A 413 40.40 16.89 3.59
N THR A 414 39.23 16.34 3.24
CA THR A 414 39.07 15.50 2.03
C THR A 414 38.41 16.22 0.85
N ALA A 415 37.69 17.33 1.11
CA ALA A 415 37.00 18.10 0.08
C ALA A 415 37.97 18.90 -0.81
N GLU A 416 39.03 19.46 -0.22
CA GLU A 416 40.03 20.25 -0.96
C GLU A 416 40.83 19.42 -1.99
N MET A 417 41.01 18.11 -1.77
CA MET A 417 41.78 17.25 -2.69
C MET A 417 40.95 16.65 -3.83
N SER A 418 39.62 16.55 -3.70
CA SER A 418 38.79 15.86 -4.70
C SER A 418 38.03 16.80 -5.64
N GLY A 419 37.89 18.09 -5.31
CA GLY A 419 37.11 19.04 -6.11
C GLY A 419 35.61 18.68 -6.21
N VAL A 420 35.17 17.66 -5.48
CA VAL A 420 33.77 17.29 -5.33
C VAL A 420 33.28 18.02 -4.08
N PRO A 421 32.21 18.82 -4.16
CA PRO A 421 31.59 19.41 -2.97
C PRO A 421 31.36 18.32 -1.94
N SER A 422 31.95 18.46 -0.75
CA SER A 422 31.69 17.52 0.34
C SER A 422 30.17 17.52 0.58
N PRO A 423 29.51 16.36 0.63
CA PRO A 423 28.06 16.30 0.81
C PRO A 423 27.71 16.98 2.14
N HIS A 424 27.19 18.20 2.05
CA HIS A 424 26.65 18.94 3.17
C HIS A 424 25.34 18.26 3.56
N LEU A 425 25.35 17.37 4.53
CA LEU A 425 24.11 17.14 5.25
C LEU A 425 23.94 18.26 6.26
N GLY A 426 22.96 19.12 6.01
CA GLY A 426 22.07 19.47 7.10
C GLY A 426 20.98 18.41 7.16
N PHE A 427 20.93 17.59 8.22
CA PHE A 427 19.67 16.90 8.57
C PHE A 427 18.50 17.90 8.64
N SER A 428 18.81 19.16 8.93
CA SER A 428 17.93 20.34 8.88
C SER A 428 17.29 20.63 7.52
N GLU A 429 17.74 20.00 6.42
CA GLU A 429 17.12 20.10 5.08
C GLU A 429 16.50 18.77 4.62
N THR A 430 16.69 17.70 5.40
CA THR A 430 16.13 16.37 5.10
C THR A 430 14.75 16.23 5.74
N CYS A 431 13.79 15.75 4.96
CA CYS A 431 12.49 15.31 5.46
C CYS A 431 12.56 13.82 5.85
N LEU A 432 12.34 13.51 7.13
CA LEU A 432 12.24 12.13 7.58
C LEU A 432 10.86 11.57 7.28
N VAL A 433 10.83 10.40 6.63
CA VAL A 433 9.60 9.67 6.32
C VAL A 433 9.68 8.23 6.78
N SER A 434 8.55 7.53 6.82
CA SER A 434 8.54 6.10 7.06
C SER A 434 9.33 5.36 5.96
N SER A 435 10.15 4.37 6.32
CA SER A 435 10.74 3.43 5.34
C SER A 435 9.68 2.59 4.59
N HIS A 436 8.43 2.66 5.05
CA HIS A 436 7.23 2.12 4.42
C HIS A 436 6.41 3.17 3.64
N ILE A 437 6.93 4.37 3.43
CA ILE A 437 6.18 5.45 2.76
C ILE A 437 5.61 5.02 1.41
N HIS A 438 6.31 4.19 0.63
CA HIS A 438 5.80 3.65 -0.64
C HIS A 438 4.50 2.84 -0.46
N THR A 439 4.46 1.96 0.56
CA THR A 439 3.24 1.24 0.92
C THR A 439 2.18 2.13 1.51
N ASP A 440 2.57 3.14 2.30
CA ASP A 440 1.63 4.07 2.92
C ASP A 440 0.93 4.91 1.84
N LEU A 441 1.67 5.42 0.85
CA LEU A 441 1.12 6.15 -0.30
C LEU A 441 0.17 5.28 -1.13
N PHE A 442 0.50 4.02 -1.35
CA PHE A 442 -0.38 3.09 -2.06
C PHE A 442 -1.65 2.78 -1.24
N TYR A 443 -1.50 2.49 0.04
CA TYR A 443 -2.61 2.21 0.96
C TYR A 443 -3.63 3.36 1.02
N TRP A 444 -3.15 4.59 1.09
CA TRP A 444 -4.00 5.78 1.12
C TRP A 444 -4.49 6.24 -0.26
N ASN A 445 -4.20 5.48 -1.33
CA ASN A 445 -4.48 5.83 -2.73
C ASN A 445 -3.93 7.22 -3.13
N LEU A 446 -2.72 7.53 -2.65
CA LEU A 446 -2.04 8.80 -2.88
C LEU A 446 -1.01 8.76 -4.00
N LEU A 447 -0.69 7.58 -4.56
CA LEU A 447 0.25 7.45 -5.67
C LEU A 447 -0.26 8.18 -6.93
N GLY A 448 -1.55 8.05 -7.25
CA GLY A 448 -2.16 8.75 -8.39
C GLY A 448 -2.18 10.27 -8.20
N ASP A 449 -2.40 10.74 -6.97
CA ASP A 449 -2.33 12.17 -6.66
C ASP A 449 -0.89 12.69 -6.80
N LEU A 450 0.11 11.98 -6.26
CA LEU A 450 1.52 12.34 -6.42
C LEU A 450 1.92 12.52 -7.90
N LEU A 451 1.41 11.67 -8.78
CA LEU A 451 1.79 11.63 -10.18
C LEU A 451 0.82 12.38 -11.11
N SER A 452 -0.19 13.07 -10.57
CA SER A 452 -1.25 13.70 -11.37
C SER A 452 -0.76 14.74 -12.38
N ASP A 453 0.41 15.32 -12.13
CA ASP A 453 1.01 16.39 -12.94
C ASP A 453 2.15 15.86 -13.83
N VAL A 454 2.30 14.53 -13.90
CA VAL A 454 3.38 13.85 -14.62
C VAL A 454 2.77 13.10 -15.80
N SER A 455 3.20 13.40 -17.03
CA SER A 455 2.75 12.69 -18.23
C SER A 455 3.65 11.51 -18.61
N GLU A 456 4.92 11.54 -18.22
CA GLU A 456 5.90 10.49 -18.50
C GLU A 456 6.83 10.27 -17.31
N ILE A 457 7.15 9.00 -17.02
CA ILE A 457 8.13 8.62 -16.00
C ILE A 457 9.24 7.71 -16.55
N GLY A 458 10.42 7.82 -15.96
CA GLY A 458 11.43 6.77 -16.01
C GLY A 458 11.08 5.70 -14.99
N LEU A 459 11.21 4.42 -15.33
CA LEU A 459 10.98 3.32 -14.40
C LEU A 459 12.16 2.37 -14.42
N VAL A 460 12.76 2.10 -13.25
CA VAL A 460 13.71 1.01 -13.07
C VAL A 460 13.04 -0.08 -12.24
N SER A 461 12.73 -1.23 -12.85
CA SER A 461 12.02 -2.33 -12.18
C SER A 461 12.28 -3.66 -12.88
N CYS A 462 12.08 -4.78 -12.17
CA CYS A 462 12.05 -6.10 -12.80
C CYS A 462 10.76 -6.38 -13.58
N HIS A 463 9.70 -5.65 -13.27
CA HIS A 463 8.41 -5.71 -13.94
C HIS A 463 8.26 -4.57 -14.94
N ASP A 464 7.70 -4.87 -16.11
CA ASP A 464 7.21 -3.86 -17.04
C ASP A 464 5.83 -3.40 -16.57
N LEU A 465 5.74 -2.15 -16.11
CA LEU A 465 4.51 -1.55 -15.59
C LEU A 465 3.87 -0.59 -16.60
N THR A 466 4.33 -0.57 -17.86
CA THR A 466 3.91 0.42 -18.86
C THR A 466 2.39 0.42 -19.06
N ALA A 467 1.78 -0.75 -19.25
CA ALA A 467 0.34 -0.86 -19.43
C ALA A 467 -0.43 -0.42 -18.17
N SER A 468 0.00 -0.88 -16.99
CA SER A 468 -0.65 -0.55 -15.72
C SER A 468 -0.61 0.95 -15.41
N PHE A 469 0.52 1.64 -15.65
CA PHE A 469 0.60 3.08 -15.47
C PHE A 469 -0.22 3.86 -16.51
N LYS A 470 -0.24 3.38 -17.75
CA LYS A 470 -1.04 4.02 -18.80
C LYS A 470 -2.53 3.93 -18.50
N GLU A 471 -3.00 2.77 -18.07
CA GLU A 471 -4.40 2.52 -17.75
C GLU A 471 -4.85 3.23 -16.48
N ASN A 472 -4.09 3.10 -15.38
CA ASN A 472 -4.51 3.60 -14.08
C ASN A 472 -4.25 5.11 -13.88
N TYR A 473 -3.23 5.65 -14.55
CA TYR A 473 -2.78 7.03 -14.30
C TYR A 473 -2.66 7.88 -15.57
N GLY A 474 -2.79 7.29 -16.76
CA GLY A 474 -2.60 8.02 -18.03
C GLY A 474 -1.14 8.35 -18.34
N ILE A 475 -0.18 7.73 -17.64
CA ILE A 475 1.24 8.07 -17.67
C ILE A 475 2.01 7.15 -18.61
N ASP A 476 2.86 7.72 -19.46
CA ASP A 476 3.78 6.97 -20.31
C ASP A 476 5.02 6.53 -19.52
N VAL A 477 5.53 5.33 -19.79
CA VAL A 477 6.65 4.75 -19.02
C VAL A 477 7.82 4.45 -19.92
N LYS A 478 8.97 5.02 -19.59
CA LYS A 478 10.27 4.68 -20.17
C LYS A 478 10.98 3.63 -19.31
N HIS A 479 10.63 2.36 -19.46
CA HIS A 479 11.12 1.26 -18.59
C HIS A 479 12.56 0.79 -18.85
N VAL A 480 13.42 0.80 -17.82
CA VAL A 480 14.72 0.14 -17.77
C VAL A 480 14.58 -1.15 -16.97
N ARG A 481 14.77 -2.29 -17.65
CA ARG A 481 14.59 -3.60 -17.04
C ARG A 481 15.77 -3.98 -16.14
N LEU A 482 15.43 -4.36 -14.91
CA LEU A 482 16.30 -5.00 -13.93
C LEU A 482 15.99 -6.51 -13.85
N THR A 483 16.99 -7.33 -13.50
CA THR A 483 16.73 -8.74 -13.17
C THR A 483 16.21 -8.81 -11.72
N ALA A 484 15.11 -9.51 -11.49
CA ALA A 484 14.55 -9.63 -10.14
C ALA A 484 15.53 -10.27 -9.15
N GLU A 485 15.39 -9.94 -7.85
CA GLU A 485 16.21 -10.52 -6.77
C GLU A 485 16.28 -12.04 -6.87
N HIS A 486 17.43 -12.61 -6.54
CA HIS A 486 17.68 -14.05 -6.66
C HIS A 486 16.60 -14.89 -5.98
N LYS A 487 16.19 -14.51 -4.76
CA LYS A 487 15.13 -15.22 -4.01
C LYS A 487 13.75 -15.23 -4.71
N TYR A 488 13.51 -14.37 -5.70
CA TYR A 488 12.24 -14.29 -6.43
C TYR A 488 12.36 -14.71 -7.90
N LYS A 489 13.55 -15.12 -8.37
CA LYS A 489 13.76 -15.50 -9.78
C LYS A 489 12.77 -16.54 -10.28
N GLU A 490 12.57 -17.61 -9.51
CA GLU A 490 11.65 -18.69 -9.87
C GLU A 490 10.21 -18.20 -9.92
N LYS A 491 9.79 -17.40 -8.93
CA LYS A 491 8.43 -16.84 -8.84
C LYS A 491 8.09 -15.96 -10.05
N PHE A 492 9.09 -15.28 -10.61
CA PHE A 492 8.92 -14.37 -11.75
C PHE A 492 9.35 -14.98 -13.09
N GLY A 493 9.71 -16.26 -13.13
CA GLY A 493 10.10 -16.94 -14.37
C GLY A 493 11.39 -16.42 -15.01
N HIS A 494 12.30 -15.83 -14.22
CA HIS A 494 13.58 -15.35 -14.72
C HIS A 494 14.62 -16.48 -14.71
N THR A 495 15.14 -16.81 -15.89
CA THR A 495 16.15 -17.87 -16.08
C THR A 495 17.58 -17.32 -16.23
N SER A 496 17.75 -16.02 -16.40
CA SER A 496 19.06 -15.41 -16.65
C SER A 496 19.96 -15.47 -15.43
N HIS A 497 21.26 -15.65 -15.62
CA HIS A 497 22.26 -15.39 -14.58
C HIS A 497 22.21 -13.90 -14.17
N HIS A 498 22.56 -13.62 -12.91
CA HIS A 498 22.78 -12.24 -12.50
C HIS A 498 24.14 -11.80 -13.02
N ASP A 499 24.19 -10.65 -13.68
CA ASP A 499 25.45 -9.92 -13.83
C ASP A 499 25.94 -9.51 -12.44
N ASP A 500 27.22 -9.20 -12.31
CA ASP A 500 27.72 -8.66 -11.06
C ASP A 500 26.99 -7.34 -10.71
N PRO A 501 26.80 -7.02 -9.41
CA PRO A 501 26.04 -5.87 -8.99
C PRO A 501 26.62 -4.53 -9.47
N ALA A 502 27.95 -4.43 -9.63
CA ALA A 502 28.60 -3.21 -10.08
C ALA A 502 28.32 -2.94 -11.56
N THR A 503 28.48 -3.95 -12.42
CA THR A 503 28.10 -3.88 -13.85
C THR A 503 26.61 -3.63 -14.00
N THR A 504 25.78 -4.31 -13.20
CA THR A 504 24.33 -4.07 -13.18
C THR A 504 24.02 -2.62 -12.84
N TYR A 505 24.64 -2.08 -11.80
CA TYR A 505 24.45 -0.69 -11.37
C TYR A 505 24.84 0.30 -12.47
N VAL A 506 26.05 0.18 -13.04
CA VAL A 506 26.53 1.06 -14.12
C VAL A 506 25.58 1.01 -15.31
N ARG A 507 25.19 -0.20 -15.76
CA ARG A 507 24.24 -0.37 -16.86
C ARG A 507 22.90 0.30 -16.56
N LEU A 508 22.33 0.09 -15.37
CA LEU A 508 21.04 0.69 -14.99
C LEU A 508 21.13 2.20 -14.93
N ARG A 509 22.19 2.74 -14.32
CA ARG A 509 22.44 4.18 -14.19
C ARG A 509 22.53 4.84 -15.56
N ASP A 510 23.40 4.34 -16.43
CA ASP A 510 23.61 4.92 -17.74
C ASP A 510 22.31 4.84 -18.56
N SER A 511 21.64 3.67 -18.54
CA SER A 511 20.37 3.46 -19.25
C SER A 511 19.26 4.39 -18.78
N ILE A 512 19.13 4.67 -17.48
CA ILE A 512 18.04 5.53 -16.96
C ILE A 512 18.35 7.01 -17.20
N LEU A 513 19.61 7.42 -17.10
CA LEU A 513 20.02 8.80 -17.36
C LEU A 513 19.88 9.17 -18.85
N GLU A 514 20.15 8.23 -19.76
CA GLU A 514 19.93 8.42 -21.20
C GLU A 514 18.46 8.69 -21.59
N LYS A 515 17.50 8.30 -20.74
CA LYS A 515 16.06 8.45 -21.04
C LYS A 515 15.53 9.87 -20.82
N ASP A 516 16.27 10.68 -20.08
CA ASP A 516 15.97 12.07 -19.74
C ASP A 516 14.54 12.28 -19.18
N CYS A 517 14.11 11.39 -18.27
CA CYS A 517 12.85 11.57 -17.57
C CYS A 517 13.04 12.47 -16.34
N LYS A 518 12.15 13.48 -16.19
CA LYS A 518 12.18 14.37 -15.03
C LYS A 518 11.82 13.66 -13.73
N VAL A 519 10.85 12.75 -13.77
CA VAL A 519 10.44 11.93 -12.62
C VAL A 519 10.77 10.47 -12.89
N ASN A 520 11.48 9.85 -11.95
CA ASN A 520 11.95 8.47 -12.06
C ASN A 520 11.47 7.66 -10.85
N LEU A 521 10.76 6.56 -11.11
CA LEU A 521 10.33 5.61 -10.08
C LEU A 521 11.31 4.43 -10.05
N ILE A 522 11.86 4.14 -8.87
CA ILE A 522 12.95 3.19 -8.71
C ILE A 522 12.51 2.02 -7.81
N ALA A 523 12.47 0.82 -8.38
CA ALA A 523 12.15 -0.45 -7.72
C ALA A 523 13.33 -1.43 -7.88
N ALA A 524 14.49 -1.05 -7.35
CA ALA A 524 15.77 -1.72 -7.60
C ALA A 524 16.51 -2.15 -6.32
N GLY A 525 15.78 -2.45 -5.23
CA GLY A 525 16.38 -2.92 -3.98
C GLY A 525 17.49 -1.98 -3.48
N PHE A 526 18.63 -2.54 -3.10
CA PHE A 526 19.82 -1.78 -2.67
C PHE A 526 20.32 -0.78 -3.73
N LEU A 527 20.42 -1.22 -4.99
CA LEU A 527 20.89 -0.38 -6.10
C LEU A 527 19.99 0.84 -6.31
N GLY A 528 18.71 0.74 -5.94
CA GLY A 528 17.78 1.85 -6.06
C GLY A 528 18.18 3.10 -5.28
N LYS A 529 18.91 2.95 -4.17
CA LYS A 529 19.37 4.08 -3.35
C LYS A 529 20.45 4.86 -4.07
N LEU A 530 21.38 4.11 -4.66
CA LEU A 530 22.49 4.65 -5.45
C LEU A 530 21.95 5.35 -6.70
N LEU A 531 21.02 4.70 -7.41
CA LEU A 531 20.35 5.28 -8.59
C LEU A 531 19.58 6.56 -8.24
N CYS A 532 18.86 6.59 -7.10
CA CYS A 532 18.16 7.80 -6.67
C CYS A 532 19.12 8.98 -6.48
N ASN A 533 20.30 8.72 -5.90
CA ASN A 533 21.33 9.73 -5.74
C ASN A 533 21.86 10.23 -7.09
N ASP A 534 22.21 9.33 -8.01
CA ASP A 534 22.76 9.71 -9.32
C ASP A 534 21.75 10.49 -10.17
N ILE A 535 20.48 10.09 -10.15
CA ILE A 535 19.40 10.77 -10.85
C ILE A 535 19.19 12.18 -10.29
N LYS A 536 19.27 12.35 -8.95
CA LYS A 536 19.26 13.69 -8.32
C LYS A 536 20.45 14.52 -8.78
N LEU A 537 21.66 13.96 -8.76
CA LEU A 537 22.87 14.67 -9.20
C LEU A 537 22.82 15.07 -10.69
N ALA A 538 22.10 14.31 -11.51
CA ALA A 538 21.81 14.66 -12.91
C ALA A 538 20.70 15.71 -13.07
N GLY A 539 20.16 16.28 -11.98
CA GLY A 539 19.15 17.34 -12.00
C GLY A 539 17.70 16.84 -12.10
N ASN A 540 17.45 15.56 -11.88
CA ASN A 540 16.12 14.96 -11.98
C ASN A 540 15.56 14.54 -10.60
N ILE A 541 14.33 14.03 -10.61
CA ILE A 541 13.62 13.54 -9.42
C ILE A 541 13.62 12.01 -9.41
N ALA A 542 13.99 11.42 -8.29
CA ALA A 542 14.00 9.98 -8.09
C ALA A 542 13.24 9.56 -6.82
N ILE A 543 12.35 8.59 -6.96
CA ILE A 543 11.48 8.11 -5.87
C ILE A 543 11.63 6.59 -5.75
N ASP A 544 12.18 6.12 -4.63
CA ASP A 544 12.25 4.68 -4.33
C ASP A 544 10.85 4.14 -3.98
N VAL A 545 10.23 3.45 -4.93
CA VAL A 545 8.90 2.82 -4.79
C VAL A 545 8.96 1.36 -4.35
N GLY A 546 10.16 0.75 -4.34
CA GLY A 546 10.41 -0.62 -3.89
C GLY A 546 9.37 -1.64 -4.31
N SER A 547 8.84 -2.38 -3.34
CA SER A 547 7.93 -3.50 -3.56
C SER A 547 6.57 -3.10 -4.12
N ILE A 548 6.21 -1.82 -4.21
CA ILE A 548 4.95 -1.41 -4.85
C ILE A 548 4.93 -1.84 -6.33
N ALA A 549 6.07 -1.92 -6.99
CA ALA A 549 6.16 -2.48 -8.33
C ALA A 549 5.59 -3.92 -8.40
N ASP A 550 5.87 -4.74 -7.38
CA ASP A 550 5.37 -6.12 -7.32
C ASP A 550 3.86 -6.16 -7.07
N TYR A 551 3.33 -5.25 -6.23
CA TYR A 551 1.88 -5.13 -6.00
C TYR A 551 1.12 -4.73 -7.26
N LEU A 552 1.66 -3.80 -8.05
CA LEU A 552 1.03 -3.31 -9.28
C LEU A 552 0.90 -4.39 -10.36
N VAL A 553 1.63 -5.51 -10.26
CA VAL A 553 1.49 -6.69 -11.13
C VAL A 553 0.78 -7.87 -10.46
N GLY A 554 0.17 -7.67 -9.29
CA GLY A 554 -0.55 -8.72 -8.58
C GLY A 554 0.36 -9.74 -7.87
N HIS A 555 1.59 -9.36 -7.53
CA HIS A 555 2.53 -10.20 -6.82
C HIS A 555 2.92 -9.59 -5.46
N PRO A 556 2.09 -9.67 -4.42
CA PRO A 556 2.47 -9.21 -3.09
C PRO A 556 3.66 -10.03 -2.57
N THR A 557 4.88 -9.46 -2.61
CA THR A 557 6.12 -10.09 -2.13
C THR A 557 6.40 -9.79 -0.66
N ARG A 558 5.73 -8.79 -0.11
CA ARG A 558 5.81 -8.41 1.31
C ARG A 558 4.42 -8.52 1.91
N ILE A 559 4.31 -8.98 3.16
CA ILE A 559 3.05 -8.90 3.90
C ILE A 559 2.91 -7.45 4.34
N SER A 560 2.28 -6.63 3.51
CA SER A 560 1.76 -5.33 3.95
C SER A 560 0.41 -5.58 4.62
N PRO A 561 0.01 -4.78 5.62
CA PRO A 561 -1.38 -4.74 6.08
C PRO A 561 -2.39 -4.64 4.92
N ILE A 562 -1.96 -4.04 3.79
CA ILE A 562 -2.70 -3.88 2.52
C ILE A 562 -3.11 -5.23 1.90
N ALA A 563 -2.32 -6.30 2.05
CA ALA A 563 -2.59 -7.58 1.40
C ALA A 563 -3.90 -8.26 1.88
N ASN A 564 -4.47 -7.79 2.99
CA ASN A 564 -5.78 -8.23 3.47
C ASN A 564 -6.95 -7.36 2.95
N PHE A 565 -6.68 -6.32 2.16
CA PHE A 565 -7.69 -5.36 1.67
C PHE A 565 -8.10 -5.56 0.21
N GLN A 566 -7.25 -6.20 -0.61
CA GLN A 566 -7.61 -6.68 -1.95
C GLN A 566 -8.21 -8.08 -1.84
#